data_AF-A0A9P5RD60-F1
#
_entry.id   AF-A0A9P5RD60-F1
#
_cell.length_a   1.000
_cell.length_b   1.000
_cell.length_c   1.000
_cell.angle_alpha   90.00
_cell.angle_beta   90.00
_cell.angle_gamma   90.00
#
_symmetry.space_group_name_H-M   'P 1'
#
loop_
_entity.id
_entity.type
_entity.pdbx_description
1 polymer ?
#
loop_
_entity_poly.entity_id
_entity_poly.type
_entity_poly.pdbx_seq_one_letter_code
_entity_poly.pdbx_strand_id
1 'polypeptide(L)'
;MAPSKMYWLMAIRMALQVDVCTSSQCVQTAASIIRDMNPAIDPCEDFSAYACGGFWEREEIPADKESIGYFPIVADQNNLSKPSTSIYFIGIEPELENIDDKAAAGRNIQKLKDLYASCMDEEQIAKVGRQPVVDQREILLNMFPATAADTTLDRKAISTTLAYLNRIGLDSFSSFGVSTDVKDPTRHIMDLSEGGLGLPSKEYYQDERIMVVYQTTAGQMFELMQGRGFDANNDTASGATKVEVVVSPEWAETAKDVVEFEKQLAGVATERTERRDPEKSYNPRTLDQIRSMTPSID
;
A
#
# COMPACT_ATOMS: atom_id res chain seq x y z
N MET A 1 13.95 34.62 72.45
CA MET A 1 15.14 34.27 71.67
C MET A 1 14.81 33.05 70.82
N ALA A 2 14.49 33.28 69.55
CA ALA A 2 14.41 32.25 68.52
C ALA A 2 15.78 32.17 67.85
N PRO A 3 16.41 30.97 67.80
CA PRO A 3 16.83 30.45 66.50
C PRO A 3 16.90 28.91 66.50
N SER A 4 15.88 28.20 66.03
CA SER A 4 16.02 26.76 65.74
C SER A 4 15.18 26.26 64.57
N LYS A 5 14.16 27.00 64.13
CA LYS A 5 13.33 26.62 62.98
C LYS A 5 13.84 27.11 61.62
N MET A 6 14.80 28.04 61.58
CA MET A 6 15.29 28.61 60.31
C MET A 6 16.42 27.81 59.65
N TYR A 7 17.12 26.95 60.41
CA TYR A 7 18.20 26.12 59.87
C TYR A 7 17.71 24.86 59.14
N TRP A 8 16.55 24.30 59.53
CA TRP A 8 16.01 23.10 58.89
C TRP A 8 15.36 23.36 57.52
N LEU A 9 14.79 24.55 57.29
CA LEU A 9 14.23 24.92 55.99
C LEU A 9 15.30 25.32 54.96
N MET A 10 16.49 25.75 55.40
CA MET A 10 17.63 25.98 54.49
C MET A 10 18.37 24.70 54.12
N ALA A 11 18.36 23.66 54.98
CA ALA A 11 19.03 22.39 54.71
C ALA A 11 18.31 21.50 53.67
N ILE A 12 16.98 21.65 53.50
CA ILE A 12 16.23 20.94 52.45
C ILE A 12 16.41 21.60 51.06
N ARG A 13 16.97 22.81 51.01
CA ARG A 13 17.38 23.49 49.76
C ARG A 13 18.81 23.19 49.32
N MET A 14 19.55 22.33 50.03
CA MET A 14 20.86 21.84 49.59
C MET A 14 20.68 20.67 48.62
N ALA A 15 20.63 21.05 47.34
CA ALA A 15 21.17 20.29 46.21
C ALA A 15 20.77 18.81 46.12
N LEU A 16 19.56 18.55 45.65
CA LEU A 16 19.44 17.58 44.56
C LEU A 16 20.20 18.20 43.37
N GLN A 17 21.50 17.94 43.28
CA GLN A 17 22.23 18.08 42.02
C GLN A 17 21.60 17.06 41.07
N VAL A 18 20.59 17.51 40.34
CA VAL A 18 20.08 16.75 39.21
C VAL A 18 21.19 16.83 38.17
N ASP A 19 21.90 15.72 37.95
CA ASP A 19 22.88 15.62 36.86
C ASP A 19 22.10 15.73 35.53
N VAL A 20 21.98 16.95 35.01
CA VAL A 20 21.31 17.22 33.73
C VAL A 20 22.26 16.84 32.61
N CYS A 21 21.82 15.94 31.74
CA CYS A 21 22.57 15.58 30.55
C CYS A 21 22.65 16.77 29.58
N THR A 22 23.87 17.21 29.25
CA THR A 22 24.14 18.32 28.32
C THR A 22 24.84 17.87 27.04
N SER A 23 24.88 16.56 26.77
CA SER A 23 25.35 16.05 25.48
C SER A 23 24.48 16.58 24.34
N SER A 24 25.04 16.69 23.14
CA SER A 24 24.29 17.17 21.97
C SER A 24 23.03 16.34 21.70
N GLN A 25 23.11 15.02 21.90
CA GLN A 25 21.97 14.11 21.73
C GLN A 25 20.87 14.42 22.74
N CYS A 26 21.21 14.59 24.03
CA CYS A 26 20.24 14.92 25.06
C CYS A 26 19.54 16.26 24.78
N VAL A 27 20.30 17.28 24.35
CA VAL A 27 19.74 18.59 24.02
C VAL A 27 18.79 18.51 22.81
N GLN A 28 19.17 17.80 21.75
CA GLN A 28 18.33 17.63 20.56
C GLN A 28 17.05 16.85 20.85
N THR A 29 17.16 15.75 21.60
CA THR A 29 15.99 14.94 21.99
C THR A 29 15.05 15.73 22.90
N ALA A 30 15.58 16.41 23.92
CA ALA A 30 14.77 17.25 24.81
C ALA A 30 14.07 18.38 24.04
N ALA A 31 14.77 19.04 23.12
CA ALA A 31 14.18 20.08 22.27
C ALA A 31 13.05 19.53 21.38
N SER A 32 13.23 18.34 20.79
CA SER A 32 12.19 17.69 19.98
C SER A 32 10.95 17.34 20.81
N ILE A 33 11.15 16.79 22.01
CA ILE A 33 10.06 16.45 22.94
C ILE A 33 9.29 17.71 23.33
N ILE A 34 9.98 18.75 23.80
CA ILE A 34 9.35 20.00 24.23
C ILE A 34 8.58 20.67 23.08
N ARG A 35 9.11 20.60 21.85
CA ARG A 35 8.47 21.17 20.66
C ARG A 35 7.16 20.48 20.31
N ASP A 36 7.04 19.18 20.54
CA ASP A 36 5.87 18.40 20.12
C ASP A 36 4.79 18.35 21.22
N MET A 37 5.16 18.59 22.48
CA MET A 37 4.26 18.65 23.62
C MET A 37 3.43 19.94 23.70
N ASN A 38 2.23 19.84 24.26
CA ASN A 38 1.42 20.97 24.71
C ASN A 38 1.25 20.93 26.25
N PRO A 39 2.06 21.70 27.01
CA PRO A 39 2.03 21.66 28.47
C PRO A 39 0.81 22.34 29.11
N ALA A 40 -0.07 22.98 28.32
CA ALA A 40 -1.32 23.54 28.83
C ALA A 40 -2.40 22.48 29.09
N ILE A 41 -2.23 21.27 28.56
CA ILE A 41 -3.13 20.14 28.74
C ILE A 41 -2.69 19.32 29.96
N ASP A 42 -3.65 18.87 30.78
CA ASP A 42 -3.36 17.95 31.88
C ASP A 42 -3.06 16.54 31.32
N PRO A 43 -1.84 16.00 31.52
CA PRO A 43 -1.50 14.66 31.04
C PRO A 43 -2.34 13.53 31.65
N CYS A 44 -2.98 13.75 32.81
CA CYS A 44 -3.88 12.78 33.43
C CYS A 44 -5.26 12.73 32.77
N GLU A 45 -5.64 13.80 32.04
CA GLU A 45 -6.93 13.91 31.35
C GLU A 45 -6.79 13.52 29.87
N ASP A 46 -5.77 14.04 29.17
CA ASP A 46 -5.46 13.67 27.78
C ASP A 46 -3.96 13.68 27.53
N PHE A 47 -3.33 12.52 27.75
CA PHE A 47 -1.91 12.34 27.51
C PHE A 47 -1.52 12.52 26.03
N SER A 48 -2.43 12.26 25.09
CA SER A 48 -2.14 12.38 23.65
C SER A 48 -2.04 13.84 23.25
N ALA A 49 -3.00 14.67 23.67
CA ALA A 49 -2.95 16.11 23.44
C ALA A 49 -1.80 16.78 24.20
N TYR A 50 -1.48 16.32 25.42
CA TYR A 50 -0.29 16.79 26.14
C TYR A 50 1.01 16.44 25.43
N ALA A 51 1.17 15.21 24.94
CA ALA A 51 2.42 14.74 24.35
C ALA A 51 2.61 15.20 22.90
N CYS A 52 1.52 15.35 22.13
CA CYS A 52 1.55 15.55 20.68
C CYS A 52 0.85 16.85 20.22
N GLY A 53 0.22 17.61 21.11
CA GLY A 53 -0.58 18.77 20.72
C GLY A 53 0.21 19.84 19.97
N GLY A 54 1.46 20.09 20.37
CA GLY A 54 2.35 21.03 19.67
C GLY A 54 2.80 20.52 18.29
N PHE A 55 2.82 19.21 18.08
CA PHE A 55 3.04 18.62 16.75
C PHE A 55 1.80 18.83 15.87
N TRP A 56 0.59 18.55 16.35
CA TRP A 56 -0.63 18.71 15.56
C TRP A 56 -0.93 20.15 15.17
N GLU A 57 -0.60 21.12 16.02
CA GLU A 57 -0.76 22.55 15.70
C GLU A 57 0.22 23.04 14.61
N ARG A 58 1.38 22.39 14.49
CA ARG A 58 2.45 22.81 13.58
C ARG A 58 2.40 22.09 12.24
N GLU A 59 2.03 20.82 12.24
CA GLU A 59 2.08 19.96 11.05
C GLU A 59 0.72 19.91 10.35
N GLU A 60 0.72 20.18 9.06
CA GLU A 60 -0.45 19.97 8.19
C GLU A 60 -0.24 18.68 7.39
N ILE A 61 -1.32 17.94 7.13
CA ILE A 61 -1.26 16.77 6.23
C ILE A 61 -1.02 17.30 4.80
N PRO A 62 0.11 16.97 4.16
CA PRO A 62 0.38 17.40 2.79
C PRO A 62 -0.66 16.88 1.80
N ALA A 63 -0.89 17.62 0.70
CA ALA A 63 -1.93 17.29 -0.27
C ALA A 63 -1.75 15.94 -0.97
N ASP A 64 -0.52 15.42 -1.01
CA ASP A 64 -0.14 14.12 -1.58
C ASP A 64 -0.19 12.98 -0.55
N LYS A 65 -0.68 13.22 0.67
CA LYS A 65 -0.67 12.24 1.77
C LYS A 65 -2.03 12.09 2.43
N GLU A 66 -2.30 10.87 2.88
CA GLU A 66 -3.49 10.56 3.69
C GLU A 66 -3.28 10.86 5.18
N SER A 67 -2.04 10.89 5.64
CA SER A 67 -1.69 11.17 7.04
C SER A 67 -0.28 11.72 7.20
N ILE A 68 -0.02 12.37 8.34
CA ILE A 68 1.31 12.77 8.79
C ILE A 68 1.56 12.27 10.21
N GLY A 69 2.82 11.94 10.49
CA GLY A 69 3.27 11.47 11.79
C GLY A 69 4.75 11.10 11.76
N TYR A 70 5.30 10.66 12.89
CA TYR A 70 6.73 10.35 12.99
C TYR A 70 7.17 9.23 12.05
N PHE A 71 6.35 8.18 11.85
CA PHE A 71 6.70 7.09 10.92
C PHE A 71 6.73 7.56 9.44
N PRO A 72 5.70 8.24 8.91
CA PRO A 72 5.78 8.86 7.59
C PRO A 72 6.97 9.82 7.43
N ILE A 73 7.21 10.70 8.41
CA ILE A 73 8.32 11.67 8.36
C ILE A 73 9.67 10.97 8.30
N VAL A 74 9.89 9.95 9.13
CA VAL A 74 11.13 9.17 9.10
C VAL A 74 11.24 8.37 7.81
N ALA A 75 10.13 7.88 7.25
CA ALA A 75 10.14 7.22 5.94
C ALA A 75 10.56 8.19 4.82
N ASP A 76 10.01 9.41 4.80
CA ASP A 76 10.42 10.45 3.84
C ASP A 76 11.89 10.83 4.02
N GLN A 77 12.31 11.07 5.27
CA GLN A 77 13.70 11.38 5.57
C GLN A 77 14.62 10.24 5.14
N ASN A 78 14.22 8.99 5.31
CA ASN A 78 14.99 7.85 4.80
C ASN A 78 15.05 7.85 3.27
N ASN A 79 13.94 8.14 2.59
CA ASN A 79 13.89 8.22 1.13
C ASN A 79 14.79 9.37 0.61
N LEU A 80 14.85 10.49 1.35
CA LEU A 80 15.66 11.67 1.04
C LEU A 80 17.14 11.54 1.48
N SER A 81 17.43 10.80 2.55
CA SER A 81 18.74 10.79 3.24
C SER A 81 19.57 9.51 3.07
N LYS A 82 18.99 8.39 2.59
CA LYS A 82 19.73 7.13 2.46
C LYS A 82 20.52 7.03 1.16
N PRO A 83 21.76 6.49 1.22
CA PRO A 83 22.49 6.02 0.05
C PRO A 83 21.82 4.88 -0.74
N SER A 84 20.84 4.21 -0.14
CA SER A 84 20.02 3.19 -0.80
C SER A 84 19.20 3.77 -1.96
N THR A 85 18.75 5.01 -1.81
CA THR A 85 18.22 5.89 -2.87
C THR A 85 19.31 6.83 -3.44
N SER A 86 20.59 6.70 -3.08
CA SER A 86 21.71 7.46 -3.70
C SER A 86 22.55 6.67 -4.71
N ILE A 87 22.43 5.33 -4.78
CA ILE A 87 22.73 4.64 -6.05
C ILE A 87 21.93 5.31 -7.19
N TYR A 88 20.76 5.85 -6.86
CA TYR A 88 19.79 6.41 -7.79
C TYR A 88 20.05 7.86 -8.25
N PHE A 89 20.93 8.65 -7.61
CA PHE A 89 21.07 10.07 -8.00
C PHE A 89 22.48 10.68 -8.05
N ILE A 90 23.53 10.04 -7.51
CA ILE A 90 24.85 10.70 -7.37
C ILE A 90 25.98 9.99 -8.12
N GLY A 91 25.69 9.03 -9.00
CA GLY A 91 26.75 8.32 -9.72
C GLY A 91 27.70 7.56 -8.79
N ILE A 92 27.26 7.23 -7.58
CA ILE A 92 28.02 6.40 -6.65
C ILE A 92 27.87 4.96 -7.16
N GLU A 93 28.88 4.50 -7.89
CA GLU A 93 29.07 3.07 -8.10
C GLU A 93 29.40 2.45 -6.74
N PRO A 94 28.59 1.52 -6.24
CA PRO A 94 28.92 0.88 -4.98
C PRO A 94 30.26 0.17 -5.14
N GLU A 95 31.12 0.29 -4.13
CA GLU A 95 32.40 -0.41 -4.11
C GLU A 95 32.15 -1.92 -4.05
N LEU A 96 32.37 -2.60 -5.19
CA LEU A 96 32.18 -4.05 -5.32
C LEU A 96 33.40 -4.82 -4.82
N GLU A 97 34.33 -4.19 -4.08
CA GLU A 97 35.63 -4.75 -3.76
C GLU A 97 35.54 -6.08 -3.00
N ASN A 98 34.55 -6.19 -2.10
CA ASN A 98 34.31 -7.35 -1.22
C ASN A 98 33.12 -8.23 -1.65
N ILE A 99 32.72 -8.19 -2.92
CA ILE A 99 31.66 -9.06 -3.45
C ILE A 99 32.26 -10.20 -4.28
N ASP A 100 31.87 -11.43 -3.95
CA ASP A 100 32.35 -12.65 -4.61
C ASP A 100 32.03 -12.68 -6.11
N ASP A 101 30.80 -12.31 -6.51
CA ASP A 101 30.38 -12.17 -7.92
C ASP A 101 30.10 -10.71 -8.28
N LYS A 102 31.19 -9.97 -8.56
CA LYS A 102 31.13 -8.56 -9.00
C LYS A 102 30.33 -8.38 -10.29
N ALA A 103 30.35 -9.37 -11.19
CA ALA A 103 29.64 -9.30 -12.45
C ALA A 103 28.12 -9.40 -12.25
N ALA A 104 27.66 -10.32 -11.40
CA ALA A 104 26.25 -10.38 -11.01
C ALA A 104 25.80 -9.13 -10.26
N ALA A 105 26.63 -8.62 -9.33
CA ALA A 105 26.34 -7.37 -8.63
C ALA A 105 26.17 -6.20 -9.61
N GLY A 106 27.11 -6.03 -10.55
CA GLY A 106 27.03 -5.01 -11.61
C GLY A 106 25.76 -5.13 -12.46
N ARG A 107 25.39 -6.34 -12.88
CA ARG A 107 24.14 -6.57 -13.63
C ARG A 107 22.89 -6.22 -12.82
N ASN A 108 22.85 -6.56 -11.53
CA ASN A 108 21.71 -6.26 -10.66
C ASN A 108 21.57 -4.75 -10.42
N ILE A 109 22.69 -4.04 -10.24
CA ILE A 109 22.70 -2.58 -10.13
C ILE A 109 22.20 -1.95 -11.44
N GLN A 110 22.62 -2.47 -12.59
CA GLN A 110 22.16 -1.95 -13.88
C GLN A 110 20.65 -2.14 -14.04
N LYS A 111 20.09 -3.31 -13.73
CA LYS A 111 18.64 -3.54 -13.76
C LYS A 111 17.87 -2.56 -12.88
N LEU A 112 18.42 -2.22 -11.72
CA LEU A 112 17.81 -1.27 -10.80
C LEU A 112 17.79 0.15 -11.39
N LYS A 113 18.90 0.57 -12.01
CA LYS A 113 19.01 1.85 -12.73
C LYS A 113 18.04 1.91 -13.91
N ASP A 114 17.96 0.85 -14.70
CA ASP A 114 17.08 0.77 -15.87
C ASP A 114 15.60 0.82 -15.46
N LEU A 115 15.22 0.08 -14.41
CA LEU A 115 13.85 0.12 -13.87
C LEU A 115 13.48 1.54 -13.43
N TYR A 116 14.37 2.21 -12.71
CA TYR A 116 14.14 3.59 -12.30
C TYR A 116 14.03 4.56 -13.48
N ALA A 117 14.99 4.51 -14.40
CA ALA A 117 14.98 5.35 -15.58
C ALA A 117 13.68 5.15 -16.40
N SER A 118 13.21 3.91 -16.52
CA SER A 118 11.94 3.60 -17.20
C SER A 118 10.72 4.16 -16.47
N CYS A 119 10.76 4.28 -15.14
CA CYS A 119 9.68 4.86 -14.34
C CYS A 119 9.66 6.40 -14.41
N MET A 120 10.83 7.02 -14.51
CA MET A 120 10.97 8.48 -14.53
C MET A 120 10.85 9.09 -15.93
N ASP A 121 10.91 8.28 -16.99
CA ASP A 121 10.75 8.72 -18.38
C ASP A 121 9.26 8.95 -18.72
N GLU A 122 8.69 10.00 -18.13
CA GLU A 122 7.28 10.39 -18.33
C GLU A 122 6.98 10.71 -19.80
N GLU A 123 7.94 11.23 -20.58
CA GLU A 123 7.77 11.50 -22.01
C GLU A 123 7.52 10.19 -22.79
N GLN A 124 8.33 9.16 -22.53
CA GLN A 124 8.14 7.87 -23.17
C GLN A 124 6.87 7.18 -22.68
N ILE A 125 6.52 7.29 -21.39
CA ILE A 125 5.26 6.77 -20.84
C ILE A 125 4.06 7.42 -21.54
N ALA A 126 4.05 8.75 -21.66
CA ALA A 126 2.98 9.50 -22.33
C ALA A 126 2.89 9.14 -23.83
N LYS A 127 4.04 9.00 -24.50
CA LYS A 127 4.12 8.63 -25.91
C LYS A 127 3.58 7.22 -26.19
N VAL A 128 3.86 6.26 -25.32
CA VAL A 128 3.34 4.89 -25.42
C VAL A 128 1.86 4.83 -25.04
N GLY A 129 1.44 5.65 -24.08
CA GLY A 129 0.07 5.75 -23.62
C GLY A 129 -0.47 4.41 -23.10
N ARG A 130 -1.75 4.14 -23.35
CA ARG A 130 -2.46 2.95 -22.86
C ARG A 130 -2.11 1.63 -23.56
N GLN A 131 -1.30 1.64 -24.62
CA GLN A 131 -1.12 0.46 -25.48
C GLN A 131 -0.67 -0.80 -24.72
N PRO A 132 0.27 -0.74 -23.74
CA PRO A 132 0.69 -1.93 -22.99
C PRO A 132 -0.46 -2.60 -22.22
N VAL A 133 -1.39 -1.81 -21.68
CA VAL A 133 -2.57 -2.33 -20.96
C VAL A 133 -3.58 -2.91 -21.96
N VAL A 134 -3.75 -2.26 -23.11
CA VAL A 134 -4.60 -2.76 -24.21
C VAL A 134 -4.12 -4.13 -24.69
N ASP A 135 -2.81 -4.30 -24.89
CA ASP A 135 -2.23 -5.57 -25.32
C ASP A 135 -2.49 -6.69 -24.31
N GLN A 136 -2.39 -6.40 -23.00
CA GLN A 136 -2.73 -7.37 -21.95
C GLN A 136 -4.22 -7.73 -21.95
N ARG A 137 -5.10 -6.74 -22.16
CA ARG A 137 -6.55 -6.99 -22.28
C ARG A 137 -6.86 -7.94 -23.42
N GLU A 138 -6.25 -7.75 -24.59
CA GLU A 138 -6.49 -8.64 -25.75
C GLU A 138 -6.03 -10.07 -25.48
N ILE A 139 -4.93 -10.27 -24.75
CA ILE A 139 -4.52 -11.61 -24.31
C ILE A 139 -5.61 -12.25 -23.44
N LEU A 140 -6.16 -11.50 -22.47
CA LEU A 140 -7.20 -12.00 -21.57
C LEU A 140 -8.50 -12.34 -22.32
N LEU A 141 -8.95 -11.47 -23.22
CA LEU A 141 -10.15 -11.71 -24.04
C LEU A 141 -10.01 -12.94 -24.95
N ASN A 142 -8.80 -13.20 -25.44
CA ASN A 142 -8.54 -14.42 -26.24
C ASN A 142 -8.49 -15.69 -25.39
N MET A 143 -8.01 -15.60 -24.14
CA MET A 143 -7.98 -16.74 -23.21
C MET A 143 -9.37 -17.07 -22.65
N PHE A 144 -10.22 -16.06 -22.49
CA PHE A 144 -11.60 -16.19 -22.03
C PHE A 144 -12.56 -15.38 -22.91
N PRO A 145 -12.93 -15.91 -24.09
CA PRO A 145 -13.78 -15.21 -25.06
C PRO A 145 -15.27 -15.29 -24.67
N ALA A 146 -15.59 -14.85 -23.45
CA ALA A 146 -16.95 -14.89 -22.93
C ALA A 146 -17.80 -13.75 -23.49
N THR A 147 -19.08 -14.05 -23.71
CA THR A 147 -20.10 -13.09 -24.13
C THR A 147 -21.30 -13.14 -23.20
N ALA A 148 -22.08 -12.05 -23.16
CA ALA A 148 -23.31 -12.00 -22.37
C ALA A 148 -24.37 -13.05 -22.81
N ALA A 149 -24.20 -13.68 -23.98
CA ALA A 149 -25.08 -14.73 -24.48
C ALA A 149 -24.68 -16.14 -24.01
N ASP A 150 -23.51 -16.30 -23.39
CA ASP A 150 -23.02 -17.60 -22.96
C ASP A 150 -23.82 -18.11 -21.77
N THR A 151 -24.28 -19.36 -21.86
CA THR A 151 -25.09 -20.02 -20.83
C THR A 151 -24.34 -21.15 -20.11
N THR A 152 -23.11 -21.43 -20.54
CA THR A 152 -22.25 -22.49 -20.00
C THR A 152 -20.87 -21.96 -19.70
N LEU A 153 -20.33 -22.31 -18.53
CA LEU A 153 -18.98 -21.94 -18.13
C LEU A 153 -17.95 -22.89 -18.75
N ASP A 154 -17.04 -22.36 -19.58
CA ASP A 154 -15.82 -23.08 -19.95
C ASP A 154 -14.84 -23.05 -18.76
N ARG A 155 -14.89 -24.12 -17.95
CA ARG A 155 -14.06 -24.31 -16.76
C ARG A 155 -12.56 -24.27 -17.08
N LYS A 156 -12.15 -24.77 -18.24
CA LYS A 156 -10.72 -24.81 -18.59
C LYS A 156 -10.24 -23.43 -18.99
N ALA A 157 -11.04 -22.69 -19.77
CA ALA A 157 -10.73 -21.33 -20.19
C ALA A 157 -10.62 -20.39 -18.97
N ILE A 158 -11.58 -20.45 -18.04
CA ILE A 158 -11.52 -19.62 -16.83
C ILE A 158 -10.32 -20.00 -15.96
N SER A 159 -10.06 -21.30 -15.73
CA SER A 159 -8.92 -21.75 -14.90
C SER A 159 -7.58 -21.33 -15.50
N THR A 160 -7.43 -21.44 -16.82
CA THR A 160 -6.22 -21.01 -17.53
C THR A 160 -6.03 -19.49 -17.45
N THR A 161 -7.11 -18.73 -17.56
CA THR A 161 -7.10 -17.26 -17.46
C THR A 161 -6.73 -16.80 -16.06
N LEU A 162 -7.32 -17.40 -15.01
CA LEU A 162 -7.00 -17.10 -13.61
C LEU A 162 -5.55 -17.45 -13.27
N ALA A 163 -5.02 -18.57 -13.79
CA ALA A 163 -3.62 -18.94 -13.65
C ALA A 163 -2.69 -17.94 -14.36
N TYR A 164 -3.09 -17.44 -15.54
CA TYR A 164 -2.33 -16.41 -16.25
C TYR A 164 -2.29 -15.10 -15.45
N LEU A 165 -3.42 -14.64 -14.91
CA LEU A 165 -3.50 -13.44 -14.07
C LEU A 165 -2.56 -13.54 -12.86
N ASN A 166 -2.62 -14.66 -12.11
CA ASN A 166 -1.72 -14.91 -10.99
C ASN A 166 -0.24 -14.90 -11.43
N ARG A 167 0.09 -15.48 -12.59
CA ARG A 167 1.47 -15.50 -13.13
C ARG A 167 2.02 -14.10 -13.43
N ILE A 168 1.17 -13.15 -13.80
CA ILE A 168 1.56 -11.75 -14.05
C ILE A 168 1.39 -10.85 -12.82
N GLY A 169 1.08 -11.43 -11.66
CA GLY A 169 0.93 -10.70 -10.40
C GLY A 169 -0.40 -9.96 -10.24
N LEU A 170 -1.42 -10.35 -10.99
CA LEU A 170 -2.79 -9.86 -10.82
C LEU A 170 -3.60 -10.89 -10.05
N ASP A 171 -3.94 -10.54 -8.80
CA ASP A 171 -4.86 -11.34 -8.00
C ASP A 171 -6.26 -11.29 -8.61
N SER A 172 -6.95 -12.43 -8.60
CA SER A 172 -8.32 -12.58 -9.06
C SER A 172 -9.19 -13.01 -7.88
N PHE A 173 -10.10 -13.97 -8.02
CA PHE A 173 -10.97 -14.43 -6.92
C PHE A 173 -10.22 -15.04 -5.73
N SER A 174 -8.97 -15.45 -5.95
CA SER A 174 -8.10 -16.01 -4.95
C SER A 174 -6.64 -15.71 -5.26
N SER A 175 -5.82 -15.61 -4.22
CA SER A 175 -4.37 -15.53 -4.34
C SER A 175 -3.74 -16.86 -3.93
N PHE A 176 -2.64 -17.20 -4.59
CA PHE A 176 -1.86 -18.41 -4.32
C PHE A 176 -0.42 -18.03 -4.06
N GLY A 177 0.13 -18.52 -2.96
CA GLY A 177 1.51 -18.30 -2.57
C GLY A 177 2.24 -19.59 -2.28
N VAL A 178 3.56 -19.48 -2.15
CA VAL A 178 4.36 -20.49 -1.46
C VAL A 178 4.88 -19.86 -0.19
N SER A 179 4.48 -20.42 0.94
CA SER A 179 4.86 -19.95 2.27
C SER A 179 5.40 -21.11 3.10
N THR A 180 5.92 -20.80 4.28
CA THR A 180 6.36 -21.82 5.24
C THR A 180 5.15 -22.40 5.97
N ASP A 181 5.18 -23.69 6.27
CA ASP A 181 4.13 -24.30 7.08
C ASP A 181 4.23 -23.79 8.53
N VAL A 182 3.16 -23.17 9.02
CA VAL A 182 3.09 -22.62 10.37
C VAL A 182 3.25 -23.70 11.46
N LYS A 183 2.97 -24.98 11.16
CA LYS A 183 3.18 -26.12 12.08
C LYS A 183 4.49 -26.85 11.84
N ASP A 184 5.13 -26.69 10.68
CA ASP A 184 6.48 -27.22 10.39
C ASP A 184 7.28 -26.24 9.51
N PRO A 185 8.00 -25.27 10.12
CA PRO A 185 8.72 -24.23 9.38
C PRO A 185 9.85 -24.74 8.48
N THR A 186 10.18 -26.03 8.52
CA THR A 186 11.18 -26.66 7.63
C THR A 186 10.61 -27.00 6.25
N ARG A 187 9.28 -26.91 6.08
CA ARG A 187 8.57 -27.23 4.84
C ARG A 187 7.93 -25.99 4.25
N HIS A 188 7.82 -26.00 2.93
CA HIS A 188 7.03 -25.04 2.19
C HIS A 188 5.72 -25.68 1.79
N ILE A 189 4.65 -24.91 1.86
CA ILE A 189 3.31 -25.28 1.44
C ILE A 189 2.79 -24.25 0.44
N MET A 190 1.80 -24.65 -0.35
CA MET A 190 1.02 -23.71 -1.13
C MET A 190 -0.07 -23.14 -0.22
N ASP A 191 -0.10 -21.82 -0.08
CA ASP A 191 -1.21 -21.12 0.55
C ASP A 191 -2.23 -20.68 -0.50
N LEU A 192 -3.51 -20.73 -0.11
CA LEU A 192 -4.64 -20.28 -0.88
C LEU A 192 -5.44 -19.34 0.01
N SER A 193 -5.62 -18.10 -0.44
CA SER A 193 -6.41 -17.11 0.31
C SER A 193 -7.45 -16.43 -0.57
N GLU A 194 -8.49 -15.91 0.07
CA GLU A 194 -9.53 -15.12 -0.60
C GLU A 194 -8.95 -13.83 -1.19
N GLY A 195 -9.41 -13.47 -2.38
CA GLY A 195 -9.01 -12.26 -3.09
C GLY A 195 -10.16 -11.67 -3.89
N GLY A 196 -9.84 -10.74 -4.79
CA GLY A 196 -10.77 -10.30 -5.85
C GLY A 196 -11.68 -9.14 -5.47
N LEU A 197 -11.43 -8.49 -4.33
CA LEU A 197 -12.09 -7.24 -3.97
C LEU A 197 -11.22 -6.07 -4.42
N GLY A 198 -11.80 -5.08 -5.10
CA GLY A 198 -11.11 -3.84 -5.43
C GLY A 198 -11.07 -2.83 -4.29
N LEU A 199 -11.83 -3.04 -3.20
CA LEU A 199 -11.80 -2.19 -2.01
C LEU A 199 -11.05 -2.85 -0.84
N PRO A 200 -10.50 -2.06 0.11
CA PRO A 200 -9.62 -2.58 1.16
C PRO A 200 -10.26 -3.61 2.10
N SER A 201 -11.59 -3.60 2.22
CA SER A 201 -12.32 -4.55 3.06
C SER A 201 -13.79 -4.65 2.67
N LYS A 202 -14.44 -5.75 3.06
CA LYS A 202 -15.84 -6.03 2.69
C LYS A 202 -16.83 -5.01 3.26
N GLU A 203 -16.49 -4.36 4.37
CA GLU A 203 -17.31 -3.33 5.02
C GLU A 203 -17.48 -2.09 4.12
N TYR A 204 -16.52 -1.80 3.23
CA TYR A 204 -16.60 -0.66 2.32
C TYR A 204 -17.74 -0.80 1.31
N TYR A 205 -18.17 -2.02 0.98
CA TYR A 205 -19.30 -2.27 0.07
C TYR A 205 -20.67 -1.95 0.68
N GLN A 206 -20.70 -1.52 1.95
CA GLN A 206 -21.90 -1.05 2.65
C GLN A 206 -21.98 0.49 2.74
N ASP A 207 -20.90 1.22 2.47
CA ASP A 207 -20.92 2.69 2.45
C ASP A 207 -21.31 3.20 1.05
N GLU A 208 -22.51 3.77 0.95
CA GLU A 208 -23.07 4.29 -0.30
C GLU A 208 -22.17 5.34 -0.98
N ARG A 209 -21.47 6.19 -0.19
CA ARG A 209 -20.60 7.23 -0.76
C ARG A 209 -19.37 6.62 -1.41
N ILE A 210 -18.83 5.57 -0.80
CA ILE A 210 -17.69 4.83 -1.35
C ILE A 210 -18.13 4.10 -2.62
N MET A 211 -19.31 3.49 -2.63
CA MET A 211 -19.85 2.82 -3.83
C MET A 211 -20.00 3.77 -5.01
N VAL A 212 -20.53 4.98 -4.77
CA VAL A 212 -20.65 5.99 -5.83
C VAL A 212 -19.28 6.35 -6.41
N VAL A 213 -18.29 6.60 -5.57
CA VAL A 213 -16.93 6.92 -6.03
C VAL A 213 -16.33 5.74 -6.78
N TYR A 214 -16.43 4.53 -6.24
CA TYR A 214 -15.83 3.34 -6.82
C TYR A 214 -16.41 2.98 -8.19
N GLN A 215 -17.74 3.01 -8.33
CA GLN A 215 -18.42 2.80 -9.61
C GLN A 215 -18.04 3.88 -10.64
N THR A 216 -17.97 5.14 -10.21
CA THR A 216 -17.57 6.24 -11.09
C THR A 216 -16.13 6.06 -11.57
N THR A 217 -15.21 5.75 -10.67
CA THR A 217 -13.79 5.52 -11.00
C THR A 217 -13.63 4.32 -11.93
N ALA A 218 -14.32 3.20 -11.68
CA ALA A 218 -14.28 2.03 -12.57
C ALA A 218 -14.80 2.37 -13.97
N GLY A 219 -15.91 3.10 -14.08
CA GLY A 219 -16.46 3.55 -15.36
C GLY A 219 -15.50 4.49 -16.11
N GLN A 220 -14.83 5.40 -15.40
CA GLN A 220 -13.80 6.27 -15.99
C GLN A 220 -12.61 5.47 -16.51
N MET A 221 -12.15 4.45 -15.78
CA MET A 221 -11.06 3.58 -16.24
C MET A 221 -11.44 2.81 -17.50
N PHE A 222 -12.68 2.30 -17.60
CA PHE A 222 -13.17 1.68 -18.84
C PHE A 222 -13.20 2.67 -20.01
N GLU A 223 -13.69 3.90 -19.80
CA GLU A 223 -13.71 4.93 -20.84
C GLU A 223 -12.29 5.29 -21.33
N LEU A 224 -11.34 5.45 -20.40
CA LEU A 224 -9.92 5.69 -20.69
C LEU A 224 -9.31 4.54 -21.50
N MET A 225 -9.69 3.30 -21.19
CA MET A 225 -9.26 2.12 -21.94
C MET A 225 -9.78 2.06 -23.38
N GLN A 226 -10.84 2.80 -23.70
CA GLN A 226 -11.30 2.99 -25.09
C GLN A 226 -10.55 4.11 -25.82
N GLY A 227 -9.65 4.83 -25.14
CA GLY A 227 -8.89 5.95 -25.68
C GLY A 227 -9.67 7.26 -25.70
N ARG A 228 -10.78 7.35 -24.97
CA ARG A 228 -11.56 8.58 -24.79
C ARG A 228 -11.12 9.24 -23.48
N GLY A 229 -11.00 10.56 -23.45
CA GLY A 229 -10.50 11.31 -22.29
C GLY A 229 -8.99 11.62 -22.32
N PHE A 230 -8.28 11.25 -23.39
CA PHE A 230 -6.91 11.72 -23.65
C PHE A 230 -6.92 12.72 -24.81
N ASP A 231 -6.68 14.00 -24.52
CA ASP A 231 -6.32 14.97 -25.55
C ASP A 231 -4.79 15.08 -25.61
N ALA A 232 -4.17 14.24 -26.44
CA ALA A 232 -2.71 14.19 -26.61
C ALA A 232 -2.11 15.53 -27.10
N ASN A 233 -2.94 16.48 -27.54
CA ASN A 233 -2.49 17.80 -27.99
C ASN A 233 -2.54 18.90 -26.90
N ASN A 234 -3.09 18.61 -25.72
CA ASN A 234 -3.24 19.58 -24.62
C ASN A 234 -2.52 19.19 -23.32
N ASP A 235 -1.88 18.01 -23.26
CA ASP A 235 -1.17 17.54 -22.07
C ASP A 235 0.29 18.02 -22.08
N THR A 236 0.47 19.34 -21.96
CA THR A 236 1.80 19.96 -21.80
C THR A 236 2.29 19.79 -20.36
N ALA A 237 2.81 18.61 -20.03
CA ALA A 237 3.89 18.29 -19.07
C ALA A 237 4.08 19.13 -17.77
N SER A 238 3.09 19.88 -17.28
CA SER A 238 3.26 20.81 -16.15
C SER A 238 1.95 21.36 -15.55
N GLY A 239 0.79 20.91 -16.01
CA GLY A 239 -0.48 21.30 -15.41
C GLY A 239 -1.55 20.29 -15.75
N ALA A 240 -1.94 19.49 -14.76
CA ALA A 240 -3.06 18.57 -14.84
C ALA A 240 -4.33 19.36 -15.17
N THR A 241 -4.59 19.57 -16.46
CA THR A 241 -5.88 20.03 -16.92
C THR A 241 -6.80 18.86 -16.62
N LYS A 242 -7.68 19.00 -15.63
CA LYS A 242 -8.69 17.99 -15.30
C LYS A 242 -9.52 17.74 -16.56
N VAL A 243 -9.14 16.74 -17.36
CA VAL A 243 -9.99 16.26 -18.43
C VAL A 243 -11.13 15.54 -17.73
N GLU A 244 -12.32 16.14 -17.79
CA GLU A 244 -13.51 15.52 -17.26
C GLU A 244 -13.83 14.30 -18.12
N VAL A 245 -13.56 13.10 -17.59
CA VAL A 245 -13.87 11.85 -18.27
C VAL A 245 -15.36 11.61 -18.17
N VAL A 246 -16.08 11.92 -19.25
CA VAL A 246 -17.51 11.64 -19.38
C VAL A 246 -17.70 10.13 -19.57
N VAL A 247 -18.28 9.47 -18.56
CA VAL A 247 -18.55 8.03 -18.61
C VAL A 247 -19.78 7.78 -19.47
N SER A 248 -19.63 7.01 -20.55
CA SER A 248 -20.75 6.61 -21.39
C SER A 248 -21.70 5.64 -20.66
N PRO A 249 -22.99 5.60 -21.02
CA PRO A 249 -23.97 4.76 -20.33
C PRO A 249 -23.62 3.27 -20.28
N GLU A 250 -22.96 2.76 -21.32
CA GLU A 250 -22.47 1.38 -21.40
C GLU A 250 -21.44 1.06 -20.31
N TRP A 251 -20.43 1.91 -20.14
CA TRP A 251 -19.39 1.70 -19.13
C TRP A 251 -19.87 2.02 -17.72
N ALA A 252 -20.84 2.91 -17.57
CA ALA A 252 -21.50 3.14 -16.29
C ALA A 252 -22.25 1.88 -15.81
N GLU A 253 -23.02 1.22 -16.68
CA GLU A 253 -23.72 -0.02 -16.31
C GLU A 253 -22.74 -1.17 -16.11
N THR A 254 -21.71 -1.29 -16.96
CA THR A 254 -20.66 -2.32 -16.79
C THR A 254 -19.93 -2.16 -15.45
N ALA A 255 -19.58 -0.93 -15.06
CA ALA A 255 -18.95 -0.65 -13.77
C ALA A 255 -19.85 -1.05 -12.60
N LYS A 256 -21.15 -0.77 -12.71
CA LYS A 256 -22.14 -1.17 -11.71
C LYS A 256 -22.25 -2.70 -11.60
N ASP A 257 -22.28 -3.43 -12.72
CA ASP A 257 -22.32 -4.90 -12.74
C ASP A 257 -21.07 -5.51 -12.08
N VAL A 258 -19.88 -4.96 -12.37
CA VAL A 258 -18.62 -5.39 -11.74
C VAL A 258 -18.66 -5.14 -10.22
N VAL A 259 -19.06 -3.94 -9.79
CA VAL A 259 -19.12 -3.61 -8.36
C VAL A 259 -20.17 -4.44 -7.63
N GLU A 260 -21.31 -4.75 -8.26
CA GLU A 260 -22.34 -5.61 -7.66
C GLU A 260 -21.85 -7.06 -7.56
N PHE A 261 -21.10 -7.56 -8.54
CA PHE A 261 -20.43 -8.86 -8.45
C PHE A 261 -19.41 -8.87 -7.29
N GLU A 262 -18.57 -7.85 -7.18
CA GLU A 262 -17.62 -7.73 -6.07
C GLU A 262 -18.32 -7.63 -4.71
N LYS A 263 -19.49 -6.99 -4.64
CA LYS A 263 -20.30 -6.93 -3.42
C LYS A 263 -20.81 -8.32 -3.00
N GLN A 264 -21.19 -9.16 -3.96
CA GLN A 264 -21.55 -10.55 -3.68
C GLN A 264 -20.32 -11.34 -3.19
N LEU A 265 -19.15 -11.12 -3.78
CA LEU A 265 -17.89 -11.72 -3.35
C LEU A 265 -17.51 -11.27 -1.92
N ALA A 266 -17.67 -9.99 -1.61
CA ALA A 266 -17.48 -9.42 -0.29
C ALA A 266 -18.44 -10.03 0.75
N GLY A 267 -19.67 -10.36 0.33
CA GLY A 267 -20.68 -11.01 1.17
C GLY A 267 -20.31 -12.43 1.59
N VAL A 268 -19.47 -13.14 0.84
CA VAL A 268 -18.97 -14.48 1.19
C VAL A 268 -17.56 -14.47 1.79
N ALA A 269 -16.91 -13.30 1.85
CA ALA A 269 -15.57 -13.16 2.39
C ALA A 269 -15.54 -13.38 3.92
N THR A 270 -14.46 -14.02 4.38
CA THR A 270 -14.23 -14.37 5.77
C THR A 270 -14.14 -13.12 6.64
N GLU A 271 -14.71 -13.15 7.85
CA GLU A 271 -14.60 -12.04 8.79
C GLU A 271 -13.14 -11.75 9.16
N ARG A 272 -12.78 -10.47 9.26
CA ARG A 272 -11.40 -10.05 9.57
C ARG A 272 -10.87 -10.64 10.89
N THR A 273 -11.76 -10.82 11.88
CA THR A 273 -11.41 -11.43 13.16
C THR A 273 -11.10 -12.92 13.02
N GLU A 274 -11.82 -13.64 12.17
CA GLU A 274 -11.57 -15.06 11.91
C GLU A 274 -10.31 -15.29 11.09
N ARG A 275 -9.98 -14.37 10.16
CA ARG A 275 -8.71 -14.40 9.41
C ARG A 275 -7.48 -14.23 10.29
N ARG A 276 -7.62 -13.62 11.47
CA ARG A 276 -6.53 -13.42 12.43
C ARG A 276 -6.36 -14.57 13.41
N ASP A 277 -7.28 -15.53 13.40
CA ASP A 277 -7.19 -16.73 14.23
C ASP A 277 -6.29 -17.77 13.51
N PRO A 278 -5.10 -18.07 14.05
CA PRO A 278 -4.16 -18.97 13.39
C PRO A 278 -4.66 -20.41 13.32
N GLU A 279 -5.56 -20.84 14.21
CA GLU A 279 -6.12 -22.20 14.16
C GLU A 279 -7.26 -22.27 13.13
N LYS A 280 -8.12 -21.25 13.05
CA LYS A 280 -9.20 -21.22 12.05
C LYS A 280 -8.69 -21.04 10.62
N SER A 281 -7.59 -20.31 10.43
CA SER A 281 -6.99 -20.07 9.10
C SER A 281 -6.15 -21.25 8.60
N TYR A 282 -5.69 -22.14 9.48
CA TYR A 282 -4.87 -23.30 9.10
C TYR A 282 -5.72 -24.51 8.69
N ASN A 283 -6.00 -24.62 7.39
CA ASN A 283 -6.83 -25.68 6.81
C ASN A 283 -6.07 -26.50 5.76
N PRO A 284 -5.12 -27.38 6.15
CA PRO A 284 -4.40 -28.20 5.17
C PRO A 284 -5.37 -29.11 4.42
N ARG A 285 -5.23 -29.14 3.10
CA ARG A 285 -6.02 -29.96 2.17
C ARG A 285 -5.12 -30.57 1.12
N THR A 286 -5.51 -31.75 0.62
CA THR A 286 -4.91 -32.31 -0.60
C THR A 286 -5.49 -31.61 -1.83
N LEU A 287 -4.79 -31.69 -2.98
CA LEU A 287 -5.31 -31.16 -4.24
C LEU A 287 -6.65 -31.78 -4.63
N ASP A 288 -6.85 -33.08 -4.37
CA ASP A 288 -8.13 -33.76 -4.66
C ASP A 288 -9.28 -33.24 -3.79
N GLN A 289 -8.99 -32.88 -2.53
CA GLN A 289 -9.97 -32.25 -1.65
C GLN A 289 -10.34 -30.86 -2.17
N ILE A 290 -9.34 -30.06 -2.58
CA ILE A 290 -9.58 -28.72 -3.15
C ILE A 290 -10.42 -28.85 -4.42
N ARG A 291 -10.04 -29.71 -5.37
CA ARG A 291 -10.82 -29.98 -6.60
C ARG A 291 -12.27 -30.36 -6.33
N SER A 292 -12.50 -31.15 -5.29
CA SER A 292 -13.86 -31.56 -4.89
C SER A 292 -14.67 -30.40 -4.29
N MET A 293 -13.99 -29.45 -3.62
CA MET A 293 -14.61 -28.25 -3.03
C MET A 293 -14.86 -27.14 -4.06
N THR A 294 -14.09 -27.10 -5.16
CA THR A 294 -14.16 -26.07 -6.18
C THR A 294 -14.52 -26.64 -7.56
N PRO A 295 -15.71 -27.24 -7.74
CA PRO A 295 -16.09 -27.89 -8.99
C PRO A 295 -16.28 -26.93 -10.17
N SER A 296 -16.17 -25.61 -9.96
CA SER A 296 -16.22 -24.59 -11.01
C SER A 296 -14.86 -24.32 -11.66
N ILE A 297 -13.76 -24.80 -11.06
CA ILE A 297 -12.37 -24.65 -11.53
C ILE A 297 -11.83 -26.04 -11.90
N ASP A 298 -11.06 -26.14 -12.98
CA ASP A 298 -10.46 -27.40 -13.50
C ASP A 298 -9.10 -27.69 -12.83
#